data_AF-A0A2V2V906-F1
#
_entry.id   AF-A0A2V2V906-F1
#
_cell.length_a   1.000
_cell.length_b   1.000
_cell.length_c   1.000
_cell.angle_alpha   90.00
_cell.angle_beta   90.00
_cell.angle_gamma   90.00
#
_symmetry.space_group_name_H-M   'P 1'
#
loop_
_entity.id
_entity.type
_entity.pdbx_description
1 polymer ?
#
loop_
_entity_poly.entity_id
_entity_poly.type
_entity_poly.pdbx_seq_one_letter_code
_entity_poly.pdbx_strand_id
1 'polypeptide(L)'
;MTDLVDEISGLFERGTPGFAFNKVFRCFSGKGNGLLFRLVNDKKQWAFYNDTEDMIFRVVARLGKESKVRSLGRAKITEREEGENKEWGYNATVVVDPGRTERFLEGNVEGFEIDFFSEAAPADDVEFKNGRPAVQYDSVYKCLKDHDNGLLFRLVSTNMETGESTWSYYNDTKDFTMGVEVTFADKSCVRPLGMTRVERDPENEGRVVYKVSVAPLRTQTFLIGNPREYRQSFVANPLDNVPPEDLSDICFENGGPNPDVIAYPCSKILKGFKAKGNGLVFLLIDDDEKKWAFYNDTTDYNITVTVKFPPKSVYKASKKTTVTKDPDVVDGTICFMTVPPVTTELFLTDGNPTVYQMSFSAVGLEKTEPDELPEYENSGPDKYIIPHYDKVYKCFKDRGNGLLFRLVDEERGRWGFYNDTKNFVFNVRVSFEQDSSVRVLGKTRREEDAELGPVYVLDVPPLATELFVKGDLSGFSTKFSGKRHVRA
;
A
#
# COMPACT_ATOMS: atom_id res chain seq x y z
N MET A 1 -2.72 2.97 -21.45
CA MET A 1 -3.56 2.70 -22.64
C MET A 1 -4.99 2.52 -22.13
N THR A 2 -5.97 3.25 -22.68
CA THR A 2 -7.39 3.15 -22.26
C THR A 2 -8.10 2.12 -23.12
N ASP A 3 -8.90 1.22 -22.55
CA ASP A 3 -9.54 0.14 -23.30
C ASP A 3 -10.96 0.49 -23.72
N LEU A 4 -11.26 0.37 -25.03
CA LEU A 4 -12.59 0.58 -25.57
C LEU A 4 -13.57 -0.43 -24.98
N VAL A 5 -14.77 0.02 -24.63
CA VAL A 5 -15.84 -0.81 -24.11
C VAL A 5 -16.95 -0.94 -25.15
N ASP A 6 -17.28 -2.18 -25.50
CA ASP A 6 -18.31 -2.49 -26.50
C ASP A 6 -19.73 -2.55 -25.88
N GLU A 7 -19.84 -2.89 -24.59
CA GLU A 7 -21.11 -2.99 -23.87
C GLU A 7 -21.19 -2.01 -22.70
N ILE A 8 -22.17 -1.11 -22.73
CA ILE A 8 -22.33 0.03 -21.80
C ILE A 8 -23.30 -0.31 -20.65
N SER A 9 -24.09 -1.38 -20.78
CA SER A 9 -25.07 -1.75 -19.76
C SER A 9 -24.38 -2.10 -18.43
N GLY A 10 -24.82 -1.46 -17.34
CA GLY A 10 -24.22 -1.65 -16.01
C GLY A 10 -22.76 -1.21 -15.87
N LEU A 11 -22.24 -0.44 -16.83
CA LEU A 11 -20.83 -0.02 -16.85
C LEU A 11 -20.49 0.95 -15.71
N PHE A 12 -21.40 1.86 -15.41
CA PHE A 12 -21.25 2.88 -14.38
C PHE A 12 -22.04 2.44 -13.14
N GLU A 13 -21.36 2.38 -12.00
CA GLU A 13 -21.91 1.88 -10.75
C GLU A 13 -22.48 3.01 -9.89
N ARG A 14 -21.89 4.21 -9.97
CA ARG A 14 -22.18 5.32 -9.04
C ARG A 14 -22.92 6.49 -9.68
N GLY A 15 -23.28 6.37 -10.95
CA GLY A 15 -24.13 7.32 -11.63
C GLY A 15 -24.09 7.17 -13.14
N THR A 16 -24.44 8.24 -13.85
CA THR A 16 -24.38 8.28 -15.31
C THR A 16 -23.60 9.50 -15.77
N PRO A 17 -22.72 9.38 -16.78
CA PRO A 17 -22.00 10.52 -17.29
C PRO A 17 -22.91 11.64 -17.80
N GLY A 18 -22.63 12.88 -17.37
CA GLY A 18 -23.30 14.10 -17.84
C GLY A 18 -22.86 14.58 -19.22
N PHE A 19 -22.44 13.66 -20.10
CA PHE A 19 -21.86 13.96 -21.41
C PHE A 19 -22.35 12.94 -22.43
N ALA A 20 -22.84 13.40 -23.59
CA ALA A 20 -23.23 12.49 -24.67
C ALA A 20 -21.99 11.92 -25.36
N PHE A 21 -21.90 10.60 -25.43
CA PHE A 21 -20.79 9.87 -26.02
C PHE A 21 -21.29 8.72 -26.89
N ASN A 22 -20.46 8.28 -27.82
CA ASN A 22 -20.66 7.07 -28.62
C ASN A 22 -19.51 6.07 -28.49
N LYS A 23 -18.39 6.49 -27.88
CA LYS A 23 -17.29 5.62 -27.49
C LYS A 23 -16.93 5.89 -26.04
N VAL A 24 -16.74 4.83 -25.26
CA VAL A 24 -16.29 4.90 -23.88
C VAL A 24 -15.09 3.98 -23.69
N PHE A 25 -14.10 4.47 -22.97
CA PHE A 25 -12.89 3.74 -22.66
C PHE A 25 -12.67 3.68 -21.16
N ARG A 26 -12.32 2.50 -20.63
CA ARG A 26 -11.85 2.35 -19.25
C ARG A 26 -10.43 2.87 -19.15
N CYS A 27 -10.17 3.76 -18.19
CA CYS A 27 -8.82 4.24 -17.93
C CYS A 27 -8.00 3.26 -17.09
N PHE A 28 -8.66 2.47 -16.23
CA PHE A 28 -8.02 1.48 -15.34
C PHE A 28 -8.61 0.07 -15.54
N SER A 29 -8.25 -0.54 -16.67
CA SER A 29 -8.68 -1.90 -17.01
C SER A 29 -8.22 -2.91 -15.95
N GLY A 30 -9.16 -3.60 -15.31
CA GLY A 30 -8.88 -4.63 -14.30
C GLY A 30 -8.96 -4.17 -12.84
N LYS A 31 -9.27 -2.89 -12.57
CA LYS A 31 -9.60 -2.40 -11.22
C LYS A 31 -11.05 -1.92 -11.17
N GLY A 32 -11.85 -2.51 -10.28
CA GLY A 32 -13.28 -2.20 -10.17
C GLY A 32 -13.99 -2.30 -11.52
N ASN A 33 -14.92 -1.38 -11.78
CA ASN A 33 -15.59 -1.23 -13.07
C ASN A 33 -14.78 -0.48 -14.14
N GLY A 34 -13.65 0.11 -13.76
CA GLY A 34 -12.84 1.00 -14.60
C GLY A 34 -12.44 2.31 -13.91
N LEU A 35 -13.12 2.68 -12.82
CA LEU A 35 -12.91 3.86 -11.93
C LEU A 35 -13.10 5.22 -12.62
N LEU A 36 -12.38 5.46 -13.71
CA LEU A 36 -12.42 6.65 -14.54
C LEU A 36 -12.63 6.24 -15.99
N PHE A 37 -13.52 6.94 -16.68
CA PHE A 37 -13.92 6.63 -18.04
C PHE A 37 -13.64 7.80 -18.97
N ARG A 38 -12.92 7.54 -20.06
CA ARG A 38 -12.78 8.50 -21.16
C ARG A 38 -13.95 8.35 -22.11
N LEU A 39 -14.66 9.43 -22.36
CA LEU A 39 -15.85 9.48 -23.20
C LEU A 39 -15.55 10.27 -24.46
N VAL A 40 -15.91 9.73 -25.62
CA VAL A 40 -15.70 10.38 -26.92
C VAL A 40 -17.00 10.36 -27.70
N ASN A 41 -17.29 11.45 -28.41
CA ASN A 41 -18.47 11.59 -29.26
C ASN A 41 -18.12 11.87 -30.73
N ASP A 42 -19.13 11.87 -31.60
CA ASP A 42 -18.98 12.14 -33.04
C ASP A 42 -18.48 13.54 -33.38
N LYS A 43 -18.65 14.50 -32.47
CA LYS A 43 -18.09 15.85 -32.59
C LYS A 43 -16.59 15.88 -32.24
N LYS A 44 -15.97 14.73 -32.02
CA LYS A 44 -14.57 14.58 -31.61
C LYS A 44 -14.27 15.31 -30.31
N GLN A 45 -15.26 15.34 -29.41
CA GLN A 45 -15.12 15.89 -28.08
C GLN A 45 -14.78 14.78 -27.10
N TRP A 46 -13.82 15.04 -26.23
CA TRP A 46 -13.41 14.15 -25.16
C TRP A 46 -13.90 14.69 -23.83
N ALA A 47 -14.35 13.80 -22.96
CA ALA A 47 -14.66 14.07 -21.57
C ALA A 47 -14.16 12.93 -20.69
N PHE A 48 -14.06 13.18 -19.39
CA PHE A 48 -13.76 12.15 -18.40
C PHE A 48 -14.87 12.09 -17.36
N TYR A 49 -15.32 10.88 -17.05
CA TYR A 49 -16.28 10.61 -15.98
C TYR A 49 -15.61 9.80 -14.88
N ASN A 50 -15.65 10.34 -13.67
CA ASN A 50 -15.15 9.68 -12.48
C ASN A 50 -16.32 8.97 -11.79
N ASP A 51 -16.27 7.65 -11.76
CA ASP A 51 -17.31 6.80 -11.17
C ASP A 51 -16.96 6.35 -9.74
N THR A 52 -15.90 6.92 -9.16
CA THR A 52 -15.57 6.69 -7.75
C THR A 52 -16.36 7.65 -6.85
N GLU A 53 -16.51 7.28 -5.57
CA GLU A 53 -17.15 8.13 -4.55
C GLU A 53 -16.14 8.97 -3.77
N ASP A 54 -14.87 8.56 -3.76
CA ASP A 54 -13.90 9.05 -2.78
C ASP A 54 -12.52 9.37 -3.36
N MET A 55 -12.38 9.37 -4.69
CA MET A 55 -11.15 9.73 -5.39
C MET A 55 -11.36 10.90 -6.34
N ILE A 56 -10.43 11.85 -6.37
CA ILE A 56 -10.32 12.87 -7.40
C ILE A 56 -9.26 12.41 -8.40
N PHE A 57 -9.55 12.52 -9.70
CA PHE A 57 -8.57 12.25 -10.75
C PHE A 57 -8.09 13.54 -11.42
N ARG A 58 -6.77 13.75 -11.44
CA ARG A 58 -6.12 14.67 -12.37
C ARG A 58 -5.68 13.90 -13.61
N VAL A 59 -6.19 14.32 -14.76
CA VAL A 59 -5.82 13.80 -16.06
C VAL A 59 -4.81 14.76 -16.71
N VAL A 60 -3.70 14.22 -17.19
CA VAL A 60 -2.69 14.94 -17.97
C VAL A 60 -2.49 14.20 -19.28
N ALA A 61 -2.77 14.86 -20.41
CA ALA A 61 -2.55 14.29 -21.73
C ALA A 61 -1.47 15.05 -22.48
N ARG A 62 -0.53 14.33 -23.09
CA ARG A 62 0.41 14.83 -24.09
C ARG A 62 -0.15 14.48 -25.46
N LEU A 63 -0.29 15.47 -26.33
CA LEU A 63 -0.90 15.31 -27.65
C LEU A 63 0.15 15.58 -28.73
N GLY A 64 0.13 14.79 -29.80
CA GLY A 64 1.11 14.95 -30.87
C GLY A 64 0.99 16.31 -31.54
N LYS A 65 2.10 16.82 -32.08
CA LYS A 65 2.19 18.18 -32.63
C LYS A 65 1.22 18.52 -33.75
N GLU A 66 0.77 17.51 -34.51
CA GLU A 66 -0.17 17.70 -35.61
C GLU A 66 -1.63 17.73 -35.12
N SER A 67 -1.86 17.59 -33.82
CA SER A 67 -3.20 17.66 -33.21
C SER A 67 -3.80 19.05 -33.42
N LYS A 68 -5.06 19.10 -33.84
CA LYS A 68 -5.84 20.34 -33.99
C LYS A 68 -6.96 20.31 -32.97
N VAL A 69 -6.68 20.80 -31.77
CA VAL A 69 -7.58 20.71 -30.61
C VAL A 69 -7.80 22.07 -29.95
N ARG A 70 -8.95 22.21 -29.29
CA ARG A 70 -9.24 23.31 -28.35
C ARG A 70 -9.64 22.76 -26.99
N SER A 71 -9.37 23.50 -25.94
CA SER A 71 -9.83 23.15 -24.60
C SER A 71 -11.35 23.25 -24.50
N LEU A 72 -11.94 22.40 -23.66
CA LEU A 72 -13.35 22.50 -23.28
C LEU A 72 -13.49 22.63 -21.77
N GLY A 73 -14.52 23.36 -21.34
CA GLY A 73 -14.86 23.47 -19.92
C GLY A 73 -13.70 24.02 -19.08
N ARG A 74 -13.33 23.29 -18.03
CA ARG A 74 -12.26 23.67 -17.09
C ARG A 74 -10.88 23.15 -17.48
N ALA A 75 -10.78 22.41 -18.58
CA ALA A 75 -9.52 21.87 -19.03
C ALA A 75 -8.58 22.98 -19.53
N LYS A 76 -7.28 22.83 -19.24
CA LYS A 76 -6.23 23.74 -19.69
C LYS A 76 -5.37 23.04 -20.75
N ILE A 77 -5.21 23.66 -21.91
CA ILE A 77 -4.28 23.20 -22.96
C ILE A 77 -3.18 24.27 -23.12
N THR A 78 -1.93 23.83 -23.08
CA THR A 78 -0.75 24.68 -23.30
C THR A 78 0.08 24.09 -24.45
N GLU A 79 0.48 24.94 -25.40
CA GLU A 79 1.50 24.60 -26.40
C GLU A 79 2.86 24.46 -25.70
N ARG A 80 3.65 23.45 -26.09
CA ARG A 80 5.03 23.32 -25.62
C ARG A 80 5.95 24.18 -26.49
N GLU A 81 6.89 24.87 -25.86
CA GLU A 81 8.02 25.49 -26.57
C GLU A 81 8.99 24.42 -27.09
N GLU A 82 9.61 24.67 -28.25
CA GLU A 82 10.54 23.75 -28.92
C GLU A 82 11.75 23.43 -28.03
N GLY A 83 11.70 22.29 -27.35
CA GLY A 83 12.79 21.79 -26.52
C GLY A 83 12.63 20.29 -26.23
N GLU A 84 13.47 19.49 -26.87
CA GLU A 84 13.83 18.09 -26.58
C GLU A 84 12.91 16.93 -26.95
N ASN A 85 11.67 17.13 -27.45
CA ASN A 85 10.93 16.00 -28.06
C ASN A 85 10.01 16.44 -29.21
N LYS A 86 10.40 16.16 -30.46
CA LYS A 86 9.73 16.63 -31.71
C LYS A 86 8.37 15.96 -32.01
N GLU A 87 7.88 15.10 -31.13
CA GLU A 87 6.66 14.31 -31.33
C GLU A 87 5.42 14.97 -30.69
N TRP A 88 5.56 15.60 -29.53
CA TRP A 88 4.47 16.15 -28.73
C TRP A 88 4.39 17.68 -28.83
N GLY A 89 3.22 18.24 -29.14
CA GLY A 89 3.04 19.69 -29.28
C GLY A 89 2.18 20.34 -28.20
N TYR A 90 1.34 19.58 -27.51
CA TYR A 90 0.39 20.12 -26.53
C TYR A 90 0.38 19.31 -25.23
N ASN A 91 0.25 20.00 -24.10
CA ASN A 91 -0.12 19.40 -22.82
C ASN A 91 -1.54 19.84 -22.45
N ALA A 92 -2.44 18.89 -22.19
CA ALA A 92 -3.82 19.13 -21.77
C ALA A 92 -4.05 18.58 -20.35
N THR A 93 -4.71 19.34 -19.48
CA THR A 93 -4.94 18.94 -18.07
C THR A 93 -6.37 19.22 -17.62
N VAL A 94 -6.95 18.32 -16.82
CA VAL A 94 -8.25 18.52 -16.15
C VAL A 94 -8.29 17.75 -14.83
N VAL A 95 -9.04 18.25 -13.84
CA VAL A 95 -9.33 17.57 -12.58
C VAL A 95 -10.79 17.16 -12.59
N VAL A 96 -11.08 15.92 -12.18
CA VAL A 96 -12.41 15.28 -12.26
C VAL A 96 -12.79 14.76 -10.88
N ASP A 97 -13.75 15.42 -10.23
CA ASP A 97 -14.24 15.07 -8.90
C ASP A 97 -15.09 13.78 -8.89
N PRO A 98 -15.24 13.09 -7.74
CA PRO A 98 -16.12 11.93 -7.59
C PRO A 98 -17.52 12.15 -8.19
N GLY A 99 -18.01 11.17 -8.95
CA GLY A 99 -19.33 11.23 -9.59
C GLY A 99 -19.51 12.34 -10.63
N ARG A 100 -18.46 13.10 -11.00
CA ARG A 100 -18.56 14.20 -11.97
C ARG A 100 -18.03 13.83 -13.34
N THR A 101 -18.58 14.52 -14.35
CA THR A 101 -18.10 14.48 -15.73
C THR A 101 -17.52 15.82 -16.11
N GLU A 102 -16.25 15.84 -16.53
CA GLU A 102 -15.56 17.05 -16.97
C GLU A 102 -15.23 16.96 -18.45
N ARG A 103 -15.55 18.02 -19.20
CA ARG A 103 -15.16 18.14 -20.61
C ARG A 103 -13.67 18.42 -20.69
N PHE A 104 -13.00 17.83 -21.67
CA PHE A 104 -11.55 17.89 -21.79
C PHE A 104 -11.10 18.69 -23.01
N LEU A 105 -11.39 18.19 -24.21
CA LEU A 105 -10.96 18.83 -25.46
C LEU A 105 -11.91 18.53 -26.61
N GLU A 106 -11.79 19.30 -27.69
CA GLU A 106 -12.47 19.07 -28.97
C GLU A 106 -11.49 19.18 -30.12
N GLY A 107 -11.51 18.22 -31.04
CA GLY A 107 -10.78 18.29 -32.29
C GLY A 107 -10.10 16.99 -32.71
N ASN A 108 -9.17 17.08 -33.66
CA ASN A 108 -8.40 15.94 -34.14
C ASN A 108 -7.17 15.74 -33.26
N VAL A 109 -7.04 14.55 -32.65
CA VAL A 109 -5.88 14.16 -31.85
C VAL A 109 -5.01 13.22 -32.68
N GLU A 110 -3.78 13.62 -32.96
CA GLU A 110 -2.79 12.84 -33.72
C GLU A 110 -1.75 12.28 -32.74
N GLY A 111 -2.00 11.08 -32.23
CA GLY A 111 -1.18 10.47 -31.16
C GLY A 111 -1.39 11.12 -29.80
N PHE A 112 -1.45 10.31 -28.74
CA PHE A 112 -1.58 10.82 -27.37
C PHE A 112 -0.96 9.86 -26.34
N GLU A 113 -0.47 10.45 -25.26
CA GLU A 113 -0.13 9.78 -24.01
C GLU A 113 -1.01 10.41 -22.91
N ILE A 114 -1.58 9.60 -22.01
CA ILE A 114 -2.40 10.10 -20.89
C ILE A 114 -1.90 9.49 -19.60
N ASP A 115 -1.54 10.37 -18.68
CA ASP A 115 -1.21 10.08 -17.30
C ASP A 115 -2.40 10.41 -16.40
N PHE A 116 -2.66 9.52 -15.45
CA PHE A 116 -3.72 9.68 -14.47
C PHE A 116 -3.10 9.74 -13.07
N PHE A 117 -3.45 10.78 -12.33
CA PHE A 117 -3.07 10.93 -10.93
C PHE A 117 -4.35 10.93 -10.10
N SER A 118 -4.42 10.05 -9.11
CA SER A 118 -5.56 9.96 -8.20
C SER A 118 -5.16 10.41 -6.80
N GLU A 119 -6.01 11.18 -6.14
CA GLU A 119 -5.92 11.43 -4.71
C GLU A 119 -7.28 11.20 -4.04
N ALA A 120 -7.28 11.03 -2.72
CA ALA A 120 -8.53 10.97 -1.97
C ALA A 120 -9.32 12.29 -2.15
N ALA A 121 -10.63 12.20 -2.34
CA ALA A 121 -11.52 13.34 -2.28
C ALA A 121 -11.52 13.97 -0.88
N PRO A 122 -11.70 15.29 -0.76
CA PRO A 122 -11.89 15.94 0.52
C PRO A 122 -13.16 15.41 1.17
N ALA A 123 -13.16 15.41 2.50
CA ALA A 123 -14.32 15.00 3.27
C ALA A 123 -15.26 16.20 3.45
N ASP A 124 -16.52 16.00 3.08
CA ASP A 124 -17.61 16.90 3.45
C ASP A 124 -17.99 16.67 4.94
N ASP A 125 -18.38 17.74 5.64
CA ASP A 125 -18.87 17.71 7.03
C ASP A 125 -17.96 16.96 8.03
N VAL A 126 -16.68 17.32 8.08
CA VAL A 126 -15.73 16.75 9.05
C VAL A 126 -16.02 17.20 10.49
N GLU A 127 -16.37 16.25 11.34
CA GLU A 127 -16.40 16.44 12.80
C GLU A 127 -15.04 16.13 13.45
N PHE A 128 -14.40 17.17 13.99
CA PHE A 128 -13.26 17.02 14.90
C PHE A 128 -13.78 16.67 16.29
N LYS A 129 -13.28 15.57 16.88
CA LYS A 129 -13.81 15.00 18.13
C LYS A 129 -13.17 15.61 19.36
N ASN A 130 -11.86 15.86 19.35
CA ASN A 130 -11.13 16.24 20.56
C ASN A 130 -10.68 17.70 20.58
N GLY A 131 -10.58 18.36 19.43
CA GLY A 131 -10.29 19.78 19.34
C GLY A 131 -10.69 20.37 18.00
N ARG A 132 -10.03 21.47 17.62
CA ARG A 132 -10.22 22.09 16.30
C ARG A 132 -8.87 22.53 15.73
N PRO A 133 -8.71 22.50 14.40
CA PRO A 133 -7.51 23.00 13.76
C PRO A 133 -7.34 24.50 13.98
N ALA A 134 -6.09 24.94 14.11
CA ALA A 134 -5.72 26.33 14.39
C ALA A 134 -5.59 27.19 13.12
N VAL A 135 -5.74 26.59 11.94
CA VAL A 135 -5.58 27.25 10.64
C VAL A 135 -6.90 27.19 9.87
N GLN A 136 -7.15 28.22 9.06
CA GLN A 136 -8.23 28.19 8.07
C GLN A 136 -7.84 27.29 6.89
N TYR A 137 -8.84 26.68 6.27
CA TYR A 137 -8.68 25.77 5.15
C TYR A 137 -9.91 25.80 4.24
N ASP A 138 -9.69 25.54 2.96
CA ASP A 138 -10.75 25.43 1.94
C ASP A 138 -11.17 23.97 1.74
N SER A 139 -10.29 23.02 2.05
CA SER A 139 -10.54 21.60 1.92
C SER A 139 -9.86 20.82 3.04
N VAL A 140 -10.50 19.73 3.49
CA VAL A 140 -9.98 18.85 4.54
C VAL A 140 -10.04 17.40 4.07
N TYR A 141 -9.00 16.64 4.37
CA TYR A 141 -8.90 15.23 4.01
C TYR A 141 -8.62 14.41 5.28
N LYS A 142 -9.37 13.33 5.47
CA LYS A 142 -9.06 12.32 6.50
C LYS A 142 -7.86 11.50 6.03
N CYS A 143 -6.75 11.56 6.77
CA CYS A 143 -5.55 10.80 6.42
C CYS A 143 -5.72 9.30 6.72
N LEU A 144 -6.55 8.95 7.71
CA LEU A 144 -6.85 7.58 8.13
C LEU A 144 -8.36 7.33 8.01
N LYS A 145 -8.86 7.20 6.77
CA LYS A 145 -10.31 7.16 6.46
C LYS A 145 -11.09 6.06 7.20
N ASP A 146 -10.47 4.91 7.45
CA ASP A 146 -11.11 3.74 8.08
C ASP A 146 -10.95 3.70 9.61
N HIS A 147 -10.43 4.77 10.22
CA HIS A 147 -10.15 4.82 11.66
C HIS A 147 -10.83 6.02 12.34
N ASP A 148 -11.82 5.70 13.17
CA ASP A 148 -12.55 6.64 14.02
C ASP A 148 -13.11 7.85 13.23
N ASN A 149 -12.73 9.09 13.57
CA ASN A 149 -13.14 10.28 12.82
C ASN A 149 -12.18 10.67 11.68
N GLY A 150 -11.09 9.93 11.51
CA GLY A 150 -9.99 10.26 10.60
C GLY A 150 -8.65 10.47 11.31
N LEU A 151 -8.65 10.73 12.63
CA LEU A 151 -7.52 10.89 13.57
C LEU A 151 -6.50 12.01 13.25
N LEU A 152 -6.04 12.06 12.00
CA LEU A 152 -5.17 13.07 11.42
C LEU A 152 -5.84 13.64 10.17
N PHE A 153 -5.82 14.96 10.05
CA PHE A 153 -6.49 15.67 8.97
C PHE A 153 -5.50 16.51 8.19
N ARG A 154 -5.45 16.31 6.86
CA ARG A 154 -4.73 17.21 5.96
C ARG A 154 -5.65 18.37 5.62
N LEU A 155 -5.22 19.57 5.95
CA LEU A 155 -5.92 20.82 5.72
C LEU A 155 -5.26 21.53 4.54
N VAL A 156 -6.04 21.91 3.55
CA VAL A 156 -5.55 22.56 2.34
C VAL A 156 -6.23 23.90 2.19
N SER A 157 -5.42 24.97 2.07
CA SER A 157 -5.89 26.28 1.64
C SER A 157 -5.23 26.65 0.32
N THR A 158 -5.98 27.20 -0.62
CA THR A 158 -5.51 27.57 -1.96
C THR A 158 -5.57 29.08 -2.14
N ASN A 159 -4.44 29.67 -2.50
CA ASN A 159 -4.39 31.08 -2.87
C ASN A 159 -5.02 31.25 -4.26
N MET A 160 -6.12 32.01 -4.35
CA MET A 160 -6.87 32.20 -5.60
C MET A 160 -6.11 33.02 -6.65
N GLU A 161 -5.16 33.85 -6.25
CA GLU A 161 -4.36 34.68 -7.17
C GLU A 161 -3.19 33.89 -7.78
N THR A 162 -2.47 33.13 -6.95
CA THR A 162 -1.28 32.38 -7.41
C THR A 162 -1.59 30.94 -7.80
N GLY A 163 -2.71 30.39 -7.35
CA GLY A 163 -3.08 28.99 -7.49
C GLY A 163 -2.27 28.03 -6.59
N GLU A 164 -1.34 28.53 -5.78
CA GLU A 164 -0.57 27.69 -4.86
C GLU A 164 -1.43 27.23 -3.68
N SER A 165 -1.28 25.95 -3.31
CA SER A 165 -1.92 25.36 -2.14
C SER A 165 -0.93 25.27 -0.98
N THR A 166 -1.38 25.68 0.21
CA THR A 166 -0.71 25.45 1.48
C THR A 166 -1.31 24.22 2.14
N TRP A 167 -0.47 23.27 2.54
CA TRP A 167 -0.88 22.09 3.29
C TRP A 167 -0.47 22.22 4.75
N SER A 168 -1.40 21.90 5.63
CA SER A 168 -1.18 21.75 7.06
C SER A 168 -1.77 20.42 7.53
N TYR A 169 -1.32 19.93 8.68
CA TYR A 169 -1.88 18.73 9.30
C TYR A 169 -2.37 19.05 10.70
N TYR A 170 -3.57 18.60 11.01
CA TYR A 170 -4.15 18.66 12.34
C TYR A 170 -4.29 17.26 12.93
N ASN A 171 -3.67 17.06 14.08
CA ASN A 171 -3.78 15.81 14.83
C ASN A 171 -4.90 15.96 15.87
N ASP A 172 -6.00 15.25 15.66
CA ASP A 172 -7.16 15.27 16.56
C ASP A 172 -7.05 14.20 17.67
N THR A 173 -5.95 13.46 17.75
CA THR A 173 -5.74 12.52 18.85
C THR A 173 -5.23 13.23 20.11
N LYS A 174 -5.48 12.62 21.28
CA LYS A 174 -4.93 13.05 22.57
C LYS A 174 -3.63 12.33 22.94
N ASP A 175 -3.49 11.11 22.44
CA ASP A 175 -2.52 10.15 22.96
C ASP A 175 -1.41 9.80 21.97
N PHE A 176 -1.46 10.32 20.74
CA PHE A 176 -0.48 9.99 19.69
C PHE A 176 0.14 11.24 19.08
N THR A 177 1.45 11.27 18.94
CA THR A 177 2.14 12.17 18.00
C THR A 177 2.10 11.56 16.61
N MET A 178 1.55 12.31 15.64
CA MET A 178 1.42 11.85 14.26
C MET A 178 2.63 12.27 13.44
N GLY A 179 3.43 11.31 12.99
CA GLY A 179 4.45 11.49 11.97
C GLY A 179 3.81 11.49 10.58
N VAL A 180 4.14 12.50 9.78
CA VAL A 180 3.70 12.64 8.39
C VAL A 180 4.91 12.62 7.51
N GLU A 181 4.87 11.82 6.45
CA GLU A 181 5.89 11.75 5.41
C GLU A 181 5.24 11.88 4.04
N VAL A 182 5.76 12.76 3.19
CA VAL A 182 5.32 12.93 1.81
C VAL A 182 6.52 12.92 0.88
N THR A 183 6.56 11.96 -0.03
CA THR A 183 7.59 11.85 -1.06
C THR A 183 7.09 12.48 -2.34
N PHE A 184 7.88 13.36 -2.95
CA PHE A 184 7.61 14.00 -4.23
C PHE A 184 8.58 13.53 -5.31
N ALA A 185 8.07 13.28 -6.51
CA ALA A 185 8.89 12.96 -7.68
C ALA A 185 9.71 14.16 -8.19
N ASP A 186 9.19 15.38 -8.01
CA ASP A 186 9.83 16.62 -8.41
C ASP A 186 9.83 17.63 -7.26
N LYS A 187 11.02 18.02 -6.79
CA LYS A 187 11.19 19.01 -5.73
C LYS A 187 10.65 20.40 -6.13
N SER A 188 10.66 20.74 -7.41
CA SER A 188 10.30 22.09 -7.88
C SER A 188 8.83 22.44 -7.61
N CYS A 189 7.98 21.44 -7.43
CA CYS A 189 6.54 21.63 -7.28
C CYS A 189 6.12 22.15 -5.88
N VAL A 190 6.97 22.02 -4.86
CA VAL A 190 6.64 22.36 -3.46
C VAL A 190 7.82 22.90 -2.65
N ARG A 191 7.52 23.75 -1.67
CA ARG A 191 8.48 24.33 -0.73
C ARG A 191 8.08 23.97 0.71
N PRO A 192 9.03 23.55 1.56
CA PRO A 192 8.72 23.17 2.94
C PRO A 192 8.34 24.42 3.73
N LEU A 193 7.41 24.26 4.67
CA LEU A 193 7.01 25.30 5.62
C LEU A 193 7.19 24.81 7.05
N GLY A 194 7.32 25.76 7.98
CA GLY A 194 7.35 25.49 9.41
C GLY A 194 8.49 24.55 9.81
N MET A 195 8.15 23.50 10.57
CA MET A 195 9.10 22.51 11.09
C MET A 195 9.34 21.33 10.14
N THR A 196 8.95 21.47 8.88
CA THR A 196 9.06 20.38 7.90
C THR A 196 10.51 20.12 7.54
N ARG A 197 10.94 18.87 7.76
CA ARG A 197 12.26 18.39 7.38
C ARG A 197 12.22 17.88 5.95
N VAL A 198 13.28 18.14 5.19
CA VAL A 198 13.41 17.67 3.80
C VAL A 198 14.64 16.79 3.70
N GLU A 199 14.43 15.57 3.25
CA GLU A 199 15.45 14.55 3.03
C GLU A 199 15.53 14.21 1.54
N ARG A 200 16.71 13.79 1.09
CA ARG A 200 16.89 13.25 -0.27
C ARG A 200 16.61 11.76 -0.23
N ASP A 201 15.92 11.26 -1.24
CA ASP A 201 15.74 9.82 -1.41
C ASP A 201 17.11 9.20 -1.79
N PRO A 202 17.68 8.31 -0.97
CA PRO A 202 18.98 7.70 -1.24
C PRO A 202 18.98 6.80 -2.49
N GLU A 203 17.82 6.35 -2.95
CA GLU A 203 17.67 5.50 -4.13
C GLU A 203 17.40 6.29 -5.42
N ASN A 204 17.04 7.58 -5.32
CA ASN A 204 16.73 8.42 -6.47
C ASN A 204 17.02 9.90 -6.22
N GLU A 205 18.08 10.44 -6.84
CA GLU A 205 18.51 11.84 -6.67
C GLU A 205 17.46 12.90 -7.03
N GLY A 206 16.45 12.55 -7.83
CA GLY A 206 15.35 13.45 -8.20
C GLY A 206 14.22 13.52 -7.17
N ARG A 207 14.09 12.53 -6.28
CA ARG A 207 13.00 12.44 -5.30
C ARG A 207 13.35 13.09 -3.98
N VAL A 208 12.35 13.73 -3.37
CA VAL A 208 12.49 14.40 -2.08
C VAL A 208 11.41 13.96 -1.11
N VAL A 209 11.81 13.75 0.14
CA VAL A 209 10.94 13.26 1.21
C VAL A 209 10.76 14.38 2.24
N TYR A 210 9.51 14.79 2.47
CA TYR A 210 9.15 15.86 3.41
C TYR A 210 8.53 15.21 4.64
N LYS A 211 9.06 15.50 5.84
CA LYS A 211 8.65 14.90 7.11
C LYS A 211 8.23 15.96 8.13
N VAL A 212 7.14 15.73 8.86
CA VAL A 212 6.73 16.56 10.00
C VAL A 212 6.08 15.73 11.09
N SER A 213 6.34 16.08 12.36
CA SER A 213 5.65 15.49 13.52
C SER A 213 4.60 16.46 14.06
N VAL A 214 3.37 15.98 14.22
CA VAL A 214 2.21 16.74 14.67
C VAL A 214 1.77 16.23 16.02
N ALA A 215 2.00 17.01 17.08
CA ALA A 215 1.63 16.64 18.44
C ALA A 215 0.09 16.58 18.62
N PRO A 216 -0.41 15.84 19.62
CA PRO A 216 -1.84 15.82 19.99
C PRO A 216 -2.50 17.19 20.06
N LEU A 217 -3.68 17.30 19.44
CA LEU A 217 -4.50 18.51 19.38
C LEU A 217 -3.78 19.74 18.80
N ARG A 218 -2.69 19.54 18.06
CA ARG A 218 -1.93 20.62 17.40
C ARG A 218 -2.10 20.56 15.89
N THR A 219 -1.95 21.74 15.28
CA THR A 219 -1.85 21.90 13.84
C THR A 219 -0.43 22.28 13.48
N GLN A 220 0.15 21.66 12.45
CA GLN A 220 1.45 22.01 11.90
C GLN A 220 1.34 22.31 10.41
N THR A 221 1.89 23.44 9.99
CA THR A 221 2.05 23.75 8.57
C THR A 221 3.15 22.88 7.98
N PHE A 222 2.93 22.40 6.75
CA PHE A 222 3.79 21.40 6.13
C PHE A 222 4.49 21.94 4.88
N LEU A 223 3.75 22.39 3.87
CA LEU A 223 4.33 22.88 2.62
C LEU A 223 3.43 23.88 1.91
N ILE A 224 4.00 24.54 0.91
CA ILE A 224 3.29 25.37 -0.07
C ILE A 224 3.75 25.08 -1.49
N GLY A 225 2.85 25.13 -2.46
CA GLY A 225 3.18 25.07 -3.87
C GLY A 225 2.06 24.43 -4.67
N ASN A 226 2.43 23.69 -5.71
CA ASN A 226 1.50 22.91 -6.53
C ASN A 226 1.88 21.42 -6.45
N PRO A 227 1.56 20.72 -5.35
CA PRO A 227 1.84 19.30 -5.17
C PRO A 227 1.42 18.46 -6.37
N ARG A 228 2.36 17.74 -6.97
CA ARG A 228 2.14 16.78 -8.08
C ARG A 228 2.96 15.53 -7.79
N GLU A 229 2.46 14.38 -8.24
CA GLU A 229 3.21 13.11 -8.23
C GLU A 229 3.86 12.79 -6.88
N TYR A 230 3.01 12.55 -5.89
CA TYR A 230 3.44 12.36 -4.50
C TYR A 230 2.86 11.10 -3.87
N ARG A 231 3.57 10.56 -2.87
CA ARG A 231 3.12 9.47 -1.99
C ARG A 231 3.13 9.95 -0.55
N GLN A 232 2.07 9.65 0.20
CA GLN A 232 1.97 10.01 1.62
C GLN A 232 2.06 8.75 2.49
N SER A 233 2.67 8.88 3.66
CA SER A 233 2.74 7.87 4.71
C SER A 233 2.53 8.55 6.06
N PHE A 234 1.87 7.86 6.98
CA PHE A 234 1.53 8.37 8.30
C PHE A 234 1.89 7.34 9.36
N VAL A 235 2.45 7.79 10.48
CA VAL A 235 2.82 6.95 11.62
C VAL A 235 2.26 7.57 12.91
N ALA A 236 1.50 6.82 13.68
CA ALA A 236 1.02 7.25 15.00
C ALA A 236 1.97 6.75 16.09
N ASN A 237 2.63 7.66 16.79
CA ASN A 237 3.53 7.33 17.90
C ASN A 237 2.85 7.66 19.24
N PRO A 238 2.65 6.70 20.16
CA PRO A 238 2.05 6.98 21.47
C PRO A 238 2.84 8.05 22.26
N LEU A 239 2.17 8.83 23.10
CA LEU A 239 2.84 9.69 24.09
C LEU A 239 3.34 8.84 25.27
N ASP A 240 4.61 8.97 25.62
CA ASP A 240 5.33 8.17 26.63
C ASP A 240 4.84 8.32 28.11
N ASN A 241 3.71 8.99 28.36
CA ASN A 241 3.19 9.25 29.71
C ASN A 241 1.86 8.53 30.02
N VAL A 242 1.60 7.38 29.40
CA VAL A 242 0.44 6.56 29.79
C VAL A 242 0.79 5.82 31.09
N PRO A 243 0.01 5.96 32.18
CA PRO A 243 0.18 5.13 33.37
C PRO A 243 0.14 3.64 32.99
N PRO A 244 0.91 2.77 33.67
CA PRO A 244 0.77 1.32 33.45
C PRO A 244 -0.71 0.95 33.63
N GLU A 245 -1.29 0.26 32.63
CA GLU A 245 -2.62 -0.31 32.74
C GLU A 245 -2.66 -1.20 33.98
N ASP A 246 -3.78 -1.16 34.73
CA ASP A 246 -3.98 -2.06 35.87
C ASP A 246 -3.85 -3.50 35.33
N LEU A 247 -2.90 -4.27 35.89
CA LEU A 247 -2.59 -5.63 35.41
C LEU A 247 -3.83 -6.55 35.47
N SER A 248 -4.86 -6.16 36.22
CA SER A 248 -6.15 -6.83 36.28
C SER A 248 -6.99 -6.74 34.99
N ASP A 249 -6.71 -5.79 34.10
CA ASP A 249 -7.41 -5.58 32.82
C ASP A 249 -6.73 -6.26 31.62
N ILE A 250 -5.68 -7.06 31.85
CA ILE A 250 -4.93 -7.75 30.81
C ILE A 250 -5.37 -9.21 30.77
N CYS A 251 -6.05 -9.59 29.69
CA CYS A 251 -6.47 -10.95 29.41
C CYS A 251 -5.83 -11.45 28.11
N PHE A 252 -5.12 -12.58 28.17
CA PHE A 252 -4.65 -13.30 26.99
C PHE A 252 -5.73 -14.27 26.52
N GLU A 253 -5.98 -14.33 25.21
CA GLU A 253 -7.10 -15.08 24.63
C GLU A 253 -6.66 -16.46 24.12
N ASN A 254 -5.46 -16.57 23.54
CA ASN A 254 -5.02 -17.80 22.86
C ASN A 254 -3.88 -18.55 23.56
N GLY A 255 -3.33 -17.97 24.62
CA GLY A 255 -2.26 -18.57 25.40
C GLY A 255 -1.81 -17.66 26.55
N GLY A 256 -0.54 -17.73 26.93
CA GLY A 256 0.04 -16.80 27.88
C GLY A 256 1.56 -16.69 27.76
N PRO A 257 2.17 -15.65 28.37
CA PRO A 257 3.61 -15.48 28.42
C PRO A 257 4.33 -16.71 28.96
N ASN A 258 5.40 -17.13 28.30
CA ASN A 258 6.24 -18.23 28.76
C ASN A 258 7.11 -17.78 29.95
N PRO A 259 6.90 -18.33 31.17
CA PRO A 259 7.65 -17.94 32.36
C PRO A 259 9.14 -18.29 32.32
N ASP A 260 9.55 -19.23 31.45
CA ASP A 260 10.97 -19.57 31.24
C ASP A 260 11.72 -18.50 30.45
N VAL A 261 10.99 -17.64 29.72
CA VAL A 261 11.55 -16.56 28.89
C VAL A 261 11.61 -15.24 29.66
N ILE A 262 10.55 -14.94 30.42
CA ILE A 262 10.44 -13.75 31.26
C ILE A 262 9.57 -14.07 32.48
N ALA A 263 9.92 -13.55 33.65
CA ALA A 263 9.13 -13.79 34.86
C ALA A 263 7.68 -13.33 34.66
N TYR A 264 6.70 -14.14 35.06
CA TYR A 264 5.29 -13.79 34.96
C TYR A 264 4.57 -14.06 36.29
N PRO A 265 3.77 -13.10 36.82
CA PRO A 265 3.54 -11.75 36.29
C PRO A 265 4.82 -10.88 36.32
N CYS A 266 5.11 -10.15 35.23
CA CYS A 266 6.26 -9.25 35.14
C CYS A 266 5.93 -7.87 35.72
N SER A 267 6.95 -7.02 35.89
CA SER A 267 6.82 -5.69 36.48
C SER A 267 5.89 -4.76 35.69
N LYS A 268 5.90 -4.84 34.35
CA LYS A 268 4.99 -4.09 33.48
C LYS A 268 4.57 -4.90 32.26
N ILE A 269 3.33 -4.70 31.82
CA ILE A 269 2.82 -5.25 30.56
C ILE A 269 2.18 -4.11 29.77
N LEU A 270 2.52 -4.00 28.48
CA LEU A 270 1.97 -3.00 27.58
C LEU A 270 1.38 -3.68 26.34
N LYS A 271 0.12 -3.38 26.01
CA LYS A 271 -0.53 -3.82 24.77
C LYS A 271 0.10 -3.11 23.57
N GLY A 272 0.51 -3.87 22.55
CA GLY A 272 1.04 -3.36 21.30
C GLY A 272 -0.04 -2.77 20.40
N PHE A 273 -1.25 -3.36 20.37
CA PHE A 273 -2.41 -2.83 19.66
C PHE A 273 -3.58 -2.53 20.60
N LYS A 274 -3.48 -1.44 21.37
CA LYS A 274 -4.42 -1.07 22.45
C LYS A 274 -5.91 -1.03 22.06
N ALA A 275 -6.25 -0.77 20.81
CA ALA A 275 -7.62 -0.63 20.33
C ALA A 275 -8.13 -1.82 19.49
N LYS A 276 -7.38 -2.93 19.43
CA LYS A 276 -7.75 -4.12 18.65
C LYS A 276 -7.71 -5.38 19.52
N GLY A 277 -8.86 -6.06 19.62
CA GLY A 277 -8.99 -7.27 20.43
C GLY A 277 -8.51 -7.05 21.87
N ASN A 278 -7.80 -8.03 22.40
CA ASN A 278 -7.16 -7.94 23.72
C ASN A 278 -5.82 -7.16 23.76
N GLY A 279 -5.32 -6.71 22.61
CA GLY A 279 -3.99 -6.11 22.47
C GLY A 279 -3.09 -6.79 21.44
N LEU A 280 -3.41 -8.04 21.05
CA LEU A 280 -2.75 -8.90 20.04
C LEU A 280 -1.29 -9.29 20.32
N VAL A 281 -0.44 -8.32 20.65
CA VAL A 281 0.95 -8.51 21.06
C VAL A 281 1.19 -7.69 22.32
N PHE A 282 2.04 -8.19 23.22
CA PHE A 282 2.27 -7.57 24.52
C PHE A 282 3.77 -7.43 24.75
N LEU A 283 4.21 -6.22 25.10
CA LEU A 283 5.54 -5.96 25.65
C LEU A 283 5.51 -6.31 27.13
N LEU A 284 6.39 -7.21 27.52
CA LEU A 284 6.59 -7.70 28.89
C LEU A 284 7.92 -7.14 29.39
N ILE A 285 7.90 -6.43 30.51
CA ILE A 285 9.08 -5.82 31.11
C ILE A 285 9.26 -6.34 32.52
N ASP A 286 10.42 -6.94 32.76
CA ASP A 286 10.91 -7.32 34.07
C ASP A 286 11.93 -6.24 34.52
N ASP A 287 11.49 -5.42 35.47
CA ASP A 287 12.32 -4.35 36.02
C ASP A 287 13.42 -4.86 36.96
N ASP A 288 13.27 -6.04 37.54
CA ASP A 288 14.25 -6.60 38.47
C ASP A 288 15.41 -7.24 37.70
N GLU A 289 15.08 -8.07 36.70
CA GLU A 289 16.07 -8.75 35.86
C GLU A 289 16.53 -7.92 34.66
N LYS A 290 15.95 -6.73 34.45
CA LYS A 290 16.24 -5.83 33.31
C LYS A 290 16.07 -6.52 31.96
N LYS A 291 14.94 -7.23 31.80
CA LYS A 291 14.60 -8.01 30.60
C LYS A 291 13.33 -7.50 29.95
N TRP A 292 13.35 -7.47 28.62
CA TRP A 292 12.18 -7.18 27.81
C TRP A 292 11.89 -8.38 26.92
N ALA A 293 10.63 -8.78 26.85
CA ALA A 293 10.16 -9.82 25.96
C ALA A 293 8.87 -9.39 25.29
N PHE A 294 8.56 -10.02 24.15
CA PHE A 294 7.26 -9.85 23.50
C PHE A 294 6.51 -11.17 23.51
N TYR A 295 5.24 -11.12 23.89
CA TYR A 295 4.30 -12.22 23.70
C TYR A 295 3.32 -11.89 22.59
N ASN A 296 3.29 -12.71 21.55
CA ASN A 296 2.29 -12.61 20.49
C ASN A 296 1.14 -13.55 20.82
N ASP A 297 -0.03 -12.99 21.12
CA ASP A 297 -1.22 -13.75 21.47
C ASP A 297 -2.08 -14.10 20.24
N THR A 298 -1.70 -13.66 19.04
CA THR A 298 -2.42 -14.07 17.83
C THR A 298 -2.12 -15.52 17.47
N THR A 299 -3.04 -16.20 16.77
CA THR A 299 -2.83 -17.54 16.19
C THR A 299 -2.37 -17.51 14.74
N ASP A 300 -2.62 -16.39 14.06
CA ASP A 300 -2.59 -16.32 12.59
C ASP A 300 -1.64 -15.24 12.05
N TYR A 301 -0.91 -14.52 12.91
CA TYR A 301 -0.01 -13.44 12.49
C TYR A 301 1.39 -13.61 13.06
N ASN A 302 2.41 -13.53 12.21
CA ASN A 302 3.75 -13.20 12.67
C ASN A 302 3.79 -11.71 12.97
N ILE A 303 4.18 -11.33 14.18
CA ILE A 303 4.30 -9.93 14.56
C ILE A 303 5.75 -9.52 14.50
N THR A 304 6.09 -8.61 13.59
CA THR A 304 7.41 -7.97 13.59
C THR A 304 7.35 -6.74 14.47
N VAL A 305 8.20 -6.72 15.49
CA VAL A 305 8.38 -5.60 16.39
C VAL A 305 9.63 -4.84 16.00
N THR A 306 9.53 -3.52 15.90
CA THR A 306 10.67 -2.62 15.66
C THR A 306 10.72 -1.59 16.77
N VAL A 307 11.87 -1.45 17.42
CA VAL A 307 12.12 -0.49 18.49
C VAL A 307 13.36 0.32 18.17
N LYS A 308 13.21 1.63 18.06
CA LYS A 308 14.30 2.58 17.92
C LYS A 308 14.73 3.09 19.28
N PHE A 309 16.03 3.08 19.53
CA PHE A 309 16.64 3.59 20.75
C PHE A 309 17.51 4.81 20.45
N PRO A 310 17.42 5.88 21.24
CA PRO A 310 18.30 7.03 21.11
C PRO A 310 19.74 6.67 21.54
N PRO A 311 20.71 7.56 21.25
CA PRO A 311 22.09 7.36 21.65
C PRO A 311 22.23 7.17 23.16
N LYS A 312 23.21 6.35 23.57
CA LYS A 312 23.50 6.01 24.98
C LYS A 312 22.41 5.20 25.68
N SER A 313 21.43 4.67 24.96
CA SER A 313 20.50 3.68 25.52
C SER A 313 21.27 2.45 25.99
N VAL A 314 20.94 1.98 27.19
CA VAL A 314 21.61 0.82 27.81
C VAL A 314 20.72 -0.39 27.64
N TYR A 315 21.18 -1.35 26.84
CA TYR A 315 20.55 -2.65 26.65
C TYR A 315 21.56 -3.62 26.01
N LYS A 316 21.24 -4.91 26.06
CA LYS A 316 21.88 -5.96 25.27
C LYS A 316 20.80 -6.68 24.46
N ALA A 317 20.99 -6.76 23.16
CA ALA A 317 20.06 -7.47 22.29
C ALA A 317 20.12 -8.99 22.54
N SER A 318 18.95 -9.63 22.52
CA SER A 318 18.89 -11.09 22.57
C SER A 318 19.42 -11.71 21.26
N LYS A 319 19.58 -13.04 21.26
CA LYS A 319 20.06 -13.79 20.08
C LYS A 319 19.16 -13.64 18.84
N LYS A 320 17.86 -13.40 19.03
CA LYS A 320 16.87 -13.28 17.93
C LYS A 320 16.58 -11.82 17.56
N THR A 321 17.15 -10.87 18.27
CA THR A 321 16.98 -9.44 18.01
C THR A 321 18.06 -8.96 17.05
N THR A 322 17.65 -8.47 15.88
CA THR A 322 18.57 -7.83 14.94
C THR A 322 18.75 -6.38 15.34
N VAL A 323 20.00 -5.91 15.36
CA VAL A 323 20.35 -4.51 15.67
C VAL A 323 21.03 -3.87 14.47
N THR A 324 20.52 -2.73 14.04
CA THR A 324 21.12 -1.88 13.01
C THR A 324 21.29 -0.45 13.54
N LYS A 325 22.09 0.36 12.85
CA LYS A 325 22.22 1.80 13.18
C LYS A 325 20.97 2.52 12.69
N ASP A 326 20.47 3.47 13.48
CA ASP A 326 19.40 4.35 13.04
C ASP A 326 19.96 5.38 12.04
N PRO A 327 19.53 5.37 10.77
CA PRO A 327 19.98 6.36 9.81
C PRO A 327 19.51 7.78 10.16
N ASP A 328 18.43 7.89 10.95
CA ASP A 328 17.81 9.17 11.32
C ASP A 328 18.45 9.81 12.57
N VAL A 329 19.24 9.05 13.34
CA VAL A 329 19.77 9.47 14.65
C VAL A 329 21.22 9.04 14.80
N VAL A 330 22.14 10.01 14.85
CA VAL A 330 23.59 9.76 15.08
C VAL A 330 23.77 8.99 16.38
N ASP A 331 24.39 7.81 16.31
CA ASP A 331 24.58 6.85 17.42
C ASP A 331 23.29 6.23 17.99
N GLY A 332 22.15 6.43 17.34
CA GLY A 332 20.91 5.71 17.61
C GLY A 332 20.93 4.32 17.00
N THR A 333 20.05 3.45 17.50
CA THR A 333 19.96 2.05 17.05
C THR A 333 18.53 1.66 16.78
N ILE A 334 18.34 0.77 15.81
CA ILE A 334 17.06 0.14 15.50
C ILE A 334 17.19 -1.33 15.85
N CYS A 335 16.34 -1.81 16.74
CA CYS A 335 16.24 -3.21 17.11
C CYS A 335 14.94 -3.77 16.53
N PHE A 336 14.98 -4.93 15.89
CA PHE A 336 13.75 -5.57 15.43
C PHE A 336 13.81 -7.09 15.56
N MET A 337 12.63 -7.68 15.71
CA MET A 337 12.46 -9.14 15.76
C MET A 337 11.08 -9.53 15.25
N THR A 338 10.95 -10.79 14.85
CA THR A 338 9.66 -11.41 14.53
C THR A 338 9.25 -12.36 15.65
N VAL A 339 8.02 -12.20 16.13
CA VAL A 339 7.41 -12.99 17.21
C VAL A 339 6.32 -13.86 16.61
N PRO A 340 6.51 -15.18 16.51
CA PRO A 340 5.51 -16.10 15.98
C PRO A 340 4.22 -16.16 16.82
N PRO A 341 3.09 -16.61 16.25
CA PRO A 341 1.85 -16.84 16.98
C PRO A 341 2.00 -17.65 18.26
N VAL A 342 1.32 -17.21 19.33
CA VAL A 342 1.25 -17.88 20.64
C VAL A 342 2.64 -18.22 21.19
N THR A 343 3.61 -17.33 20.98
CA THR A 343 4.98 -17.48 21.50
C THR A 343 5.47 -16.24 22.24
N THR A 344 6.39 -16.46 23.17
CA THR A 344 7.12 -15.40 23.87
C THR A 344 8.57 -15.41 23.41
N GLU A 345 9.05 -14.26 22.94
CA GLU A 345 10.42 -14.09 22.48
C GLU A 345 11.13 -13.02 23.32
N LEU A 346 12.30 -13.37 23.84
CA LEU A 346 13.15 -12.43 24.58
C LEU A 346 13.71 -11.39 23.61
N PHE A 347 13.49 -10.11 23.88
CA PHE A 347 13.93 -9.01 23.04
C PHE A 347 15.26 -8.43 23.50
N LEU A 348 15.35 -8.03 24.77
CA LEU A 348 16.52 -7.38 25.36
C LEU A 348 16.83 -7.94 26.76
N THR A 349 18.10 -7.84 27.15
CA THR A 349 18.60 -8.07 28.51
C THR A 349 19.50 -6.94 28.96
N ASP A 350 19.89 -6.95 30.24
CA ASP A 350 20.93 -6.08 30.81
C ASP A 350 20.64 -4.57 30.65
N GLY A 351 19.36 -4.18 30.56
CA GLY A 351 18.98 -2.78 30.50
C GLY A 351 17.48 -2.53 30.30
N ASN A 352 16.99 -1.45 30.92
CA ASN A 352 15.62 -0.95 30.74
C ASN A 352 15.66 0.44 30.12
N PRO A 353 15.77 0.53 28.78
CA PRO A 353 15.73 1.82 28.11
C PRO A 353 14.39 2.51 28.38
N THR A 354 14.45 3.73 28.89
CA THR A 354 13.27 4.52 29.27
C THR A 354 12.77 5.41 28.14
N VAL A 355 13.58 5.61 27.10
CA VAL A 355 13.25 6.40 25.92
C VAL A 355 13.41 5.52 24.70
N TYR A 356 12.34 5.31 23.96
CA TYR A 356 12.32 4.45 22.79
C TYR A 356 11.11 4.76 21.91
N GLN A 357 11.20 4.45 20.63
CA GLN A 357 10.07 4.51 19.70
C GLN A 357 9.77 3.09 19.23
N MET A 358 8.55 2.61 19.43
CA MET A 358 8.16 1.25 19.08
C MET A 358 7.08 1.25 18.00
N SER A 359 7.23 0.36 17.03
CA SER A 359 6.22 0.08 16.01
C SER A 359 6.05 -1.43 15.83
N PHE A 360 4.87 -1.81 15.34
CA PHE A 360 4.48 -3.19 15.11
C PHE A 360 3.96 -3.33 13.68
N SER A 361 4.36 -4.41 13.02
CA SER A 361 3.70 -4.87 11.80
C SER A 361 3.23 -6.30 11.99
N ALA A 362 2.02 -6.58 11.51
CA ALA A 362 1.46 -7.92 11.51
C ALA A 362 1.48 -8.43 10.08
N VAL A 363 2.19 -9.53 9.85
CA VAL A 363 2.15 -10.26 8.58
C VAL A 363 1.30 -11.50 8.83
N GLY A 364 0.17 -11.60 8.12
CA GLY A 364 -0.65 -12.80 8.18
C GLY A 364 0.20 -14.00 7.84
N LEU A 365 0.15 -15.03 8.67
CA LEU A 365 0.45 -16.38 8.21
C LEU A 365 -0.58 -16.62 7.10
N GLU A 366 -0.20 -16.52 5.84
CA GLU A 366 -1.05 -17.00 4.75
C GLU A 366 -1.18 -18.52 4.88
N LYS A 367 -1.97 -18.98 5.86
CA LYS A 367 -2.69 -20.23 5.75
C LYS A 367 -3.84 -19.94 4.80
N THR A 368 -3.50 -19.92 3.52
CA THR A 368 -4.44 -20.50 2.58
C THR A 368 -4.66 -21.93 3.10
N GLU A 369 -5.87 -22.26 3.54
CA GLU A 369 -6.24 -23.66 3.76
C GLU A 369 -6.36 -24.33 2.38
N PRO A 370 -5.86 -25.56 2.23
CA PRO A 370 -6.01 -26.27 0.97
C PRO A 370 -7.49 -26.53 0.72
N ASP A 371 -7.95 -26.31 -0.51
CA ASP A 371 -9.27 -26.75 -0.92
C ASP A 371 -9.32 -28.28 -0.81
N GLU A 372 -10.11 -28.81 0.14
CA GLU A 372 -10.24 -30.26 0.35
C GLU A 372 -10.85 -30.97 -0.88
N LEU A 373 -11.67 -30.25 -1.66
CA LEU A 373 -12.30 -30.72 -2.91
C LEU A 373 -12.27 -29.60 -3.96
N PRO A 374 -11.17 -29.41 -4.70
CA PRO A 374 -11.09 -28.39 -5.73
C PRO A 374 -11.98 -28.77 -6.93
N GLU A 375 -12.96 -27.92 -7.24
CA GLU A 375 -13.77 -28.04 -8.46
C GLU A 375 -13.10 -27.32 -9.63
N TYR A 376 -12.75 -28.09 -10.67
CA TYR A 376 -12.23 -27.55 -11.93
C TYR A 376 -13.38 -27.42 -12.93
N GLU A 377 -13.46 -26.30 -13.64
CA GLU A 377 -14.44 -26.11 -14.70
C GLU A 377 -14.03 -26.85 -15.98
N ASN A 378 -12.73 -27.17 -16.13
CA ASN A 378 -12.20 -27.87 -17.30
C ASN A 378 -11.49 -29.18 -16.93
N SER A 379 -10.43 -29.55 -17.64
CA SER A 379 -9.81 -30.89 -17.58
C SER A 379 -9.06 -31.20 -16.29
N GLY A 380 -8.91 -30.22 -15.39
CA GLY A 380 -8.13 -30.33 -14.16
C GLY A 380 -6.61 -30.45 -14.41
N PRO A 381 -5.81 -30.52 -13.33
CA PRO A 381 -4.36 -30.64 -13.43
C PRO A 381 -3.89 -31.89 -14.18
N ASP A 382 -2.87 -31.73 -15.02
CA ASP A 382 -2.22 -32.84 -15.72
C ASP A 382 -1.36 -33.66 -14.74
N LYS A 383 -1.85 -34.87 -14.43
CA LYS A 383 -1.20 -35.84 -13.55
C LYS A 383 0.10 -36.43 -14.13
N TYR A 384 0.40 -36.24 -15.41
CA TYR A 384 1.72 -36.62 -15.95
C TYR A 384 2.81 -35.57 -15.62
N ILE A 385 2.42 -34.31 -15.43
CA ILE A 385 3.35 -33.22 -15.10
C ILE A 385 3.59 -33.14 -13.59
N ILE A 386 2.54 -33.25 -12.78
CA ILE A 386 2.63 -33.33 -11.32
C ILE A 386 1.83 -34.54 -10.81
N PRO A 387 2.44 -35.75 -10.81
CA PRO A 387 1.73 -37.00 -10.50
C PRO A 387 1.28 -37.15 -9.07
N HIS A 388 1.83 -36.33 -8.17
CA HIS A 388 1.46 -36.31 -6.76
C HIS A 388 1.39 -34.85 -6.32
N TYR A 389 0.29 -34.48 -5.71
CA TYR A 389 0.09 -33.24 -4.97
C TYR A 389 -0.96 -33.53 -3.89
N ASP A 390 -0.69 -33.12 -2.66
CA ASP A 390 -1.52 -33.37 -1.48
C ASP A 390 -2.32 -32.13 -1.06
N LYS A 391 -1.91 -30.95 -1.51
CA LYS A 391 -2.59 -29.68 -1.23
C LYS A 391 -2.84 -28.88 -2.49
N VAL A 392 -4.05 -28.32 -2.61
CA VAL A 392 -4.45 -27.46 -3.72
C VAL A 392 -4.95 -26.14 -3.17
N TYR A 393 -4.54 -25.03 -3.77
CA TYR A 393 -4.97 -23.69 -3.38
C TYR A 393 -5.50 -22.92 -4.57
N LYS A 394 -6.73 -22.39 -4.47
CA LYS A 394 -7.23 -21.37 -5.40
C LYS A 394 -6.41 -20.09 -5.24
N CYS A 395 -5.78 -19.64 -6.33
CA CYS A 395 -5.01 -18.40 -6.34
C CYS A 395 -5.90 -17.14 -6.38
N PHE A 396 -7.17 -17.28 -6.83
CA PHE A 396 -8.17 -16.21 -6.85
C PHE A 396 -9.47 -16.66 -6.15
N LYS A 397 -9.49 -16.68 -4.81
CA LYS A 397 -10.59 -17.23 -4.01
C LYS A 397 -11.97 -16.63 -4.32
N ASP A 398 -12.04 -15.34 -4.65
CA ASP A 398 -13.29 -14.62 -4.88
C ASP A 398 -13.67 -14.50 -6.38
N ARG A 399 -13.03 -15.27 -7.27
CA ARG A 399 -13.29 -15.18 -8.72
C ARG A 399 -13.46 -16.55 -9.38
N GLY A 400 -14.66 -16.78 -9.93
CA GLY A 400 -15.00 -18.03 -10.63
C GLY A 400 -14.72 -19.24 -9.75
N ASN A 401 -14.23 -20.33 -10.35
CA ASN A 401 -13.78 -21.50 -9.61
C ASN A 401 -12.40 -21.37 -8.94
N GLY A 402 -11.75 -20.22 -9.04
CA GLY A 402 -10.38 -19.98 -8.59
C GLY A 402 -9.39 -19.65 -9.70
N LEU A 403 -9.74 -19.94 -10.97
CA LEU A 403 -9.03 -19.64 -12.23
C LEU A 403 -7.63 -20.28 -12.40
N LEU A 404 -6.78 -20.13 -11.39
CA LEU A 404 -5.43 -20.67 -11.30
C LEU A 404 -5.31 -21.38 -9.96
N PHE A 405 -4.73 -22.58 -9.98
CA PHE A 405 -4.59 -23.43 -8.81
C PHE A 405 -3.12 -23.69 -8.54
N ARG A 406 -2.66 -23.40 -7.33
CA ARG A 406 -1.35 -23.83 -6.85
C ARG A 406 -1.46 -25.25 -6.35
N LEU A 407 -0.62 -26.12 -6.89
CA LEU A 407 -0.54 -27.54 -6.57
C LEU A 407 0.72 -27.75 -5.73
N VAL A 408 0.57 -28.33 -4.54
CA VAL A 408 1.66 -28.54 -3.59
C VAL A 408 1.77 -30.04 -3.34
N ASP A 409 3.00 -30.53 -3.44
CA ASP A 409 3.44 -31.88 -3.13
C ASP A 409 4.36 -31.76 -1.91
N GLU A 410 3.81 -31.82 -0.69
CA GLU A 410 4.60 -31.62 0.54
C GLU A 410 5.66 -32.72 0.72
N GLU A 411 5.31 -33.97 0.40
CA GLU A 411 6.22 -35.11 0.51
C GLU A 411 7.52 -34.88 -0.29
N ARG A 412 7.41 -34.28 -1.48
CA ARG A 412 8.57 -34.01 -2.34
C ARG A 412 9.02 -32.55 -2.31
N GLY A 413 8.35 -31.70 -1.54
CA GLY A 413 8.62 -30.26 -1.42
C GLY A 413 8.55 -29.53 -2.76
N ARG A 414 7.55 -29.82 -3.60
CA ARG A 414 7.42 -29.24 -4.96
C ARG A 414 6.13 -28.49 -5.13
N TRP A 415 6.21 -27.38 -5.88
CA TRP A 415 5.04 -26.63 -6.32
C TRP A 415 4.89 -26.71 -7.84
N GLY A 416 3.63 -26.70 -8.28
CA GLY A 416 3.23 -26.49 -9.65
C GLY A 416 1.99 -25.61 -9.71
N PHE A 417 1.60 -25.21 -10.91
CA PHE A 417 0.39 -24.43 -11.14
C PHE A 417 -0.43 -25.05 -12.26
N TYR A 418 -1.75 -25.07 -12.08
CA TYR A 418 -2.71 -25.41 -13.12
C TYR A 418 -3.59 -24.21 -13.45
N ASN A 419 -3.61 -23.83 -14.71
CA ASN A 419 -4.46 -22.78 -15.23
C ASN A 419 -5.72 -23.40 -15.83
N ASP A 420 -6.85 -23.20 -15.16
CA ASP A 420 -8.13 -23.76 -15.59
C ASP A 420 -8.85 -22.87 -16.62
N THR A 421 -8.27 -21.72 -17.00
CA THR A 421 -8.88 -20.82 -17.99
C THR A 421 -8.56 -21.25 -19.43
N LYS A 422 -9.41 -20.86 -20.39
CA LYS A 422 -9.21 -21.14 -21.83
C LYS A 422 -8.52 -20.02 -22.59
N ASN A 423 -8.46 -18.83 -22.00
CA ASN A 423 -8.17 -17.59 -22.70
C ASN A 423 -7.18 -16.67 -21.97
N PHE A 424 -6.61 -17.08 -20.83
CA PHE A 424 -5.58 -16.31 -20.15
C PHE A 424 -4.31 -17.14 -19.99
N VAL A 425 -3.15 -16.53 -20.24
CA VAL A 425 -1.86 -17.03 -19.73
C VAL A 425 -1.63 -16.33 -18.39
N PHE A 426 -1.40 -17.09 -17.33
CA PHE A 426 -1.08 -16.53 -16.02
C PHE A 426 0.43 -16.41 -15.85
N ASN A 427 0.90 -15.22 -15.55
CA ASN A 427 2.25 -14.97 -15.05
C ASN A 427 2.21 -15.05 -13.52
N VAL A 428 2.90 -16.05 -12.98
CA VAL A 428 3.12 -16.31 -11.57
C VAL A 428 4.47 -15.74 -11.19
N ARG A 429 4.54 -14.95 -10.12
CA ARG A 429 5.78 -14.42 -9.54
C ARG A 429 5.80 -14.73 -8.06
N VAL A 430 6.84 -15.41 -7.57
CA VAL A 430 6.98 -15.75 -6.15
C VAL A 430 8.37 -15.37 -5.65
N SER A 431 8.45 -14.65 -4.54
CA SER A 431 9.68 -14.40 -3.79
C SER A 431 9.66 -15.25 -2.51
N PHE A 432 10.78 -15.84 -2.13
CA PHE A 432 10.91 -16.71 -0.96
C PHE A 432 11.93 -16.10 0.02
N GLU A 433 11.59 -16.08 1.30
CA GLU A 433 12.45 -15.56 2.38
C GLU A 433 13.76 -16.37 2.51
N GLN A 434 13.72 -17.68 2.27
CA GLN A 434 14.89 -18.56 2.21
C GLN A 434 15.21 -18.99 0.78
N ASP A 435 15.67 -18.04 -0.04
CA ASP A 435 16.00 -18.25 -1.46
C ASP A 435 17.07 -19.34 -1.71
N SER A 436 17.98 -19.58 -0.76
CA SER A 436 19.13 -20.49 -0.94
C SER A 436 18.77 -21.98 -1.05
N SER A 437 17.57 -22.37 -0.62
CA SER A 437 17.06 -23.75 -0.68
C SER A 437 16.14 -24.01 -1.87
N VAL A 438 15.80 -22.99 -2.66
CA VAL A 438 14.82 -23.08 -3.75
C VAL A 438 15.51 -23.43 -5.08
N ARG A 439 14.98 -24.45 -5.77
CA ARG A 439 15.41 -24.89 -7.11
C ARG A 439 14.29 -24.71 -8.12
N VAL A 440 14.58 -24.06 -9.23
CA VAL A 440 13.64 -23.92 -10.35
C VAL A 440 13.32 -25.26 -11.01
N LEU A 441 12.08 -25.43 -11.43
CA LEU A 441 11.61 -26.57 -12.20
C LEU A 441 10.96 -26.10 -13.51
N GLY A 442 10.89 -27.00 -14.50
CA GLY A 442 10.16 -26.75 -15.74
C GLY A 442 10.62 -25.48 -16.48
N LYS A 443 9.67 -24.60 -16.78
CA LYS A 443 9.89 -23.33 -17.49
C LYS A 443 10.08 -22.13 -16.56
N THR A 444 10.23 -22.37 -15.25
CA THR A 444 10.42 -21.30 -14.28
C THR A 444 11.76 -20.64 -14.46
N ARG A 445 11.74 -19.31 -14.47
CA ARG A 445 12.92 -18.46 -14.55
C ARG A 445 13.09 -17.69 -13.25
N ARG A 446 14.32 -17.36 -12.92
CA ARG A 446 14.65 -16.47 -11.80
C ARG A 446 14.99 -15.09 -12.38
N GLU A 447 14.36 -14.06 -11.85
CA GLU A 447 14.55 -12.65 -12.23
C GLU A 447 14.85 -11.82 -10.97
N GLU A 448 15.48 -10.66 -11.14
CA GLU A 448 15.61 -9.65 -10.08
C GLU A 448 14.49 -8.62 -10.24
N ASP A 449 13.71 -8.41 -9.18
CA ASP A 449 12.64 -7.44 -9.11
C ASP A 449 13.02 -6.31 -8.16
N ALA A 450 12.85 -5.07 -8.62
CA ALA A 450 13.28 -3.88 -7.88
C ALA A 450 12.56 -3.69 -6.53
N GLU A 451 11.41 -4.33 -6.33
CA GLU A 451 10.61 -4.24 -5.09
C GLU A 451 10.76 -5.49 -4.21
N LEU A 452 10.97 -6.68 -4.78
CA LEU A 452 10.90 -7.97 -4.07
C LEU A 452 12.23 -8.75 -4.03
N GLY A 453 13.30 -8.22 -4.62
CA GLY A 453 14.59 -8.90 -4.75
C GLY A 453 14.51 -10.09 -5.71
N PRO A 454 15.12 -11.25 -5.42
CA PRO A 454 15.08 -12.40 -6.31
C PRO A 454 13.68 -13.01 -6.38
N VAL A 455 13.12 -13.10 -7.60
CA VAL A 455 11.76 -13.59 -7.83
C VAL A 455 11.76 -14.73 -8.85
N TYR A 456 10.94 -15.74 -8.59
CA TYR A 456 10.70 -16.88 -9.45
C TYR A 456 9.46 -16.62 -10.31
N VAL A 457 9.63 -16.66 -11.61
CA VAL A 457 8.60 -16.28 -12.59
C VAL A 457 8.25 -17.47 -13.47
N LEU A 458 6.94 -17.72 -13.66
CA LEU A 458 6.44 -18.77 -14.53
C LEU A 458 5.21 -18.27 -15.29
N ASP A 459 5.18 -18.53 -16.59
CA ASP A 459 3.98 -18.32 -17.41
C ASP A 459 3.26 -19.66 -17.57
N VAL A 460 2.01 -19.73 -17.14
CA VAL A 460 1.15 -20.92 -17.16
C VAL A 460 0.09 -20.75 -18.25
N PRO A 461 0.20 -21.45 -19.40
CA PRO A 461 -0.74 -21.33 -20.51
C PRO A 461 -2.17 -21.76 -20.15
N PRO A 462 -3.18 -21.34 -20.92
CA PRO A 462 -4.55 -21.83 -20.77
C PRO A 462 -4.62 -23.36 -20.78
N LEU A 463 -5.41 -23.94 -19.87
CA LEU A 463 -5.62 -25.39 -19.72
C LEU A 463 -4.35 -26.22 -19.50
N ALA A 464 -3.25 -25.60 -19.04
CA ALA A 464 -1.97 -26.26 -18.87
C ALA A 464 -1.56 -26.36 -17.39
N THR A 465 -0.81 -27.40 -17.09
CA THR A 465 -0.11 -27.57 -15.81
C THR A 465 1.39 -27.41 -16.04
N GLU A 466 2.04 -26.61 -15.19
CA GLU A 466 3.48 -26.36 -15.25
C GLU A 466 4.10 -26.52 -13.86
N LEU A 467 5.29 -27.13 -13.79
CA LEU A 467 6.08 -27.19 -12.56
C LEU A 467 6.72 -25.84 -12.29
N PHE A 468 6.87 -25.50 -11.01
CA PHE A 468 7.38 -24.20 -10.58
C PHE A 468 8.74 -24.30 -9.89
N VAL A 469 8.77 -24.76 -8.63
CA VAL A 469 9.99 -24.83 -7.82
C VAL A 469 9.98 -26.04 -6.89
N LYS A 470 11.16 -26.36 -6.34
CA LYS A 470 11.37 -27.39 -5.30
C LYS A 470 12.27 -26.84 -4.19
N GLY A 471 11.97 -27.09 -2.92
CA GLY A 471 12.84 -26.68 -1.82
C GLY A 471 12.13 -26.54 -0.48
N ASP A 472 12.75 -25.83 0.45
CA ASP A 472 12.03 -25.23 1.58
C ASP A 472 11.30 -23.99 1.06
N LEU A 473 9.98 -24.05 1.03
CA LEU A 473 9.09 -23.07 0.41
C LEU A 473 8.27 -22.32 1.47
N SER A 474 8.83 -22.16 2.67
CA SER A 474 8.25 -21.37 3.77
C SER A 474 8.58 -19.87 3.62
N GLY A 475 7.70 -19.01 4.15
CA GLY A 475 7.87 -17.54 4.11
C GLY A 475 7.96 -17.00 2.68
N PHE A 476 6.83 -16.83 1.99
CA PHE A 476 6.83 -16.45 0.58
C PHE A 476 5.83 -15.33 0.29
N SER A 477 6.13 -14.51 -0.72
CA SER A 477 5.23 -13.51 -1.27
C SER A 477 4.90 -13.86 -2.72
N THR A 478 3.61 -13.85 -3.07
CA THR A 478 3.15 -14.24 -4.42
C THR A 478 2.40 -13.12 -5.11
N LYS A 479 2.68 -12.92 -6.40
CA LYS A 479 1.96 -12.00 -7.28
C LYS A 479 1.54 -12.73 -8.55
N PHE A 480 0.25 -12.63 -8.87
CA PHE A 480 -0.33 -13.22 -10.07
C PHE A 480 -0.78 -12.13 -11.04
N SER A 481 -0.58 -12.34 -12.33
CA SER A 481 -1.20 -11.51 -13.37
C SER A 481 -1.66 -12.37 -14.54
N GLY A 482 -2.84 -12.08 -15.09
CA GLY A 482 -3.39 -12.78 -16.25
C GLY A 482 -3.31 -11.91 -17.50
N LYS A 483 -2.76 -12.43 -18.59
CA LYS A 483 -2.78 -11.78 -19.91
C LYS A 483 -3.68 -12.57 -20.84
N ARG A 484 -4.61 -11.91 -21.53
CA ARG A 484 -5.52 -12.56 -22.46
C ARG A 484 -4.71 -13.15 -23.63
N HIS A 485 -4.82 -14.45 -23.82
CA HIS A 485 -4.22 -15.18 -24.93
C HIS A 485 -5.21 -15.19 -26.10
N VAL A 486 -4.89 -14.46 -27.15
CA VAL A 486 -5.63 -14.50 -28.41
C VAL A 486 -5.00 -15.61 -29.23
N ARG A 487 -5.70 -16.73 -29.42
CA ARG A 487 -5.32 -17.69 -30.47
C ARG A 487 -5.50 -16.97 -31.80
N ALA A 488 -4.44 -16.95 -32.59
CA ALA A 488 -4.49 -16.57 -34.00
C ALA A 488 -5.41 -17.51 -34.78
#